data_AF-A0A804NCH4-F1
#
_entry.id   AF-A0A804NCH4-F1
#
_cell.length_a   1.000
_cell.length_b   1.000
_cell.length_c   1.000
_cell.angle_alpha   90.00
_cell.angle_beta   90.00
_cell.angle_gamma   90.00
#
_symmetry.space_group_name_H-M   'P 1'
#
loop_
_entity.id
_entity.type
_entity.pdbx_description
1 polymer ?
#
loop_
_entity_poly.entity_id
_entity_poly.type
_entity_poly.pdbx_seq_one_letter_code
_entity_poly.pdbx_strand_id
1 'polypeptide(L)'
;MISEYQAPADGGGMCTLQLDDIPGGAKAFELAAKFCYDVKIELNALNVVCLRCAAEYLRMTDDYAEGNLITQAECFLVDVLANWKDSIKALETCEGVLPTAEDLHLVSRCITALASKACGSDAAAPVVRNASVDKDALWNGIRSGDTTSSAAAAAAAAGMDWWYEDVSFLSLPMFKRLIQAMEAKGMRDESIAGAIMFYAGRFLPGLKRNTSFSNALASYGADGSGGAGGGMSSRNITPRAASVSAPSEGDQRYFLEEIVALLPTKKGVASTKFLLGMLRTAMLLHASPLCRENLERRIGAQLEDASLDDLLVPNLGYHVETLYDIDCVQRILDYFMSSTDGIGTGYTSPALAEEGGGSLGIPQGATPSSSLSPITMVAKLMDGFLAEVAPDTNLKLPKFQALAAVVPDYARPVDDGIYRAIDIYLKVHIANRGHSRFPS
;
A
#
# COMPACT_ATOMS: atom_id res chain seq x y z
N MET A 1 -18.45 19.40 -36.17
CA MET A 1 -18.67 20.45 -35.15
C MET A 1 -20.11 20.93 -35.07
N ILE A 2 -20.98 20.58 -36.04
CA ILE A 2 -22.44 20.72 -35.90
C ILE A 2 -23.02 19.38 -36.33
N SER A 3 -23.72 18.68 -35.44
CA SER A 3 -24.22 17.33 -35.73
C SER A 3 -25.40 17.38 -36.69
N GLU A 4 -26.30 18.37 -36.53
CA GLU A 4 -27.39 18.64 -37.46
C GLU A 4 -27.79 20.14 -37.37
N TYR A 5 -27.92 20.79 -38.53
CA TYR A 5 -28.49 22.13 -38.66
C TYR A 5 -29.85 21.99 -39.35
N GLN A 6 -30.93 22.29 -38.64
CA GLN A 6 -32.28 22.31 -39.21
C GLN A 6 -32.66 23.75 -39.58
N ALA A 7 -32.61 24.08 -40.87
CA ALA A 7 -33.13 25.35 -41.36
C ALA A 7 -34.66 25.44 -41.10
N PRO A 8 -35.17 26.61 -40.69
CA PRO A 8 -36.61 26.77 -40.50
C PRO A 8 -37.35 26.64 -41.84
N ALA A 9 -38.34 25.74 -41.89
CA ALA A 9 -39.09 25.42 -43.11
C ALA A 9 -40.09 26.52 -43.53
N ASP A 10 -40.32 27.53 -42.70
CA ASP A 10 -41.17 28.67 -43.03
C ASP A 10 -40.71 29.91 -42.26
N GLY A 11 -40.90 31.10 -42.83
CA GLY A 11 -40.19 32.37 -42.55
C GLY A 11 -40.29 33.00 -41.14
N GLY A 12 -40.43 32.21 -40.09
CA GLY A 12 -40.37 32.63 -38.68
C GLY A 12 -39.94 31.52 -37.70
N GLY A 13 -39.34 30.42 -38.17
CA GLY A 13 -39.01 29.27 -37.32
C GLY A 13 -37.73 29.44 -36.47
N MET A 14 -37.78 28.94 -35.24
CA MET A 14 -36.61 28.83 -34.34
C MET A 14 -35.52 27.96 -34.97
N CYS A 15 -34.29 28.45 -34.99
CA CYS A 15 -33.12 27.66 -35.36
C CYS A 15 -32.70 26.81 -34.15
N THR A 16 -32.62 25.48 -34.32
CA THR A 16 -32.13 24.56 -33.29
C THR A 16 -30.74 24.06 -33.69
N LEU A 17 -29.78 24.22 -32.77
CA LEU A 17 -28.43 23.71 -32.89
C LEU A 17 -28.23 22.62 -31.82
N GLN A 18 -27.87 21.41 -32.22
CA GLN A 18 -27.54 20.32 -31.31
C GLN A 18 -26.02 20.19 -31.14
N LEU A 19 -25.57 20.17 -29.88
CA LEU A 19 -24.18 20.10 -29.48
C LEU A 19 -24.02 19.00 -28.42
N ASP A 20 -23.92 17.75 -28.87
CA ASP A 20 -23.92 16.58 -27.97
C ASP A 20 -22.56 16.32 -27.32
N ASP A 21 -21.46 16.73 -27.97
CA ASP A 21 -20.09 16.36 -27.60
C ASP A 21 -19.28 17.50 -26.94
N ILE A 22 -19.94 18.49 -26.32
CA ILE A 22 -19.21 19.58 -25.66
C ILE A 22 -18.47 19.04 -24.42
N PRO A 23 -17.13 19.22 -24.33
CA PRO A 23 -16.39 18.86 -23.12
C PRO A 23 -16.93 19.57 -21.88
N GLY A 24 -17.20 18.83 -20.81
CA GLY A 24 -17.77 19.38 -19.58
C GLY A 24 -19.28 19.63 -19.63
N GLY A 25 -19.92 19.30 -20.76
CA GLY A 25 -21.36 19.30 -20.97
C GLY A 25 -22.02 20.67 -20.82
N ALA A 26 -23.33 20.65 -20.54
CA ALA A 26 -24.17 21.85 -20.51
C ALA A 26 -23.66 22.93 -19.56
N LYS A 27 -23.05 22.56 -18.43
CA LYS A 27 -22.52 23.53 -17.45
C LYS A 27 -21.34 24.33 -17.99
N ALA A 28 -20.43 23.66 -18.72
CA ALA A 28 -19.30 24.34 -19.36
C ALA A 28 -19.78 25.25 -20.50
N PHE A 29 -20.73 24.76 -21.30
CA PHE A 29 -21.35 25.57 -22.34
C PHE A 29 -22.09 26.80 -21.80
N GLU A 30 -22.83 26.67 -20.70
CA GLU A 30 -23.53 27.79 -20.07
C GLU A 30 -22.55 28.91 -19.67
N LEU A 31 -21.39 28.56 -19.12
CA LEU A 31 -20.34 29.52 -18.78
C LEU A 31 -19.74 30.17 -20.03
N ALA A 32 -19.48 29.39 -21.08
CA ALA A 32 -18.99 29.93 -22.36
C ALA A 32 -20.02 30.86 -23.01
N ALA A 33 -21.31 30.51 -22.98
CA ALA A 33 -22.39 31.34 -23.49
C ALA A 33 -22.52 32.64 -22.67
N LYS A 34 -22.50 32.55 -21.34
CA LYS A 34 -22.49 33.72 -20.45
C LYS A 34 -21.37 34.69 -20.80
N PHE A 35 -20.17 34.16 -21.03
CA PHE A 35 -19.02 34.93 -21.48
C PHE A 35 -19.31 35.67 -22.80
N CYS A 36 -19.87 35.01 -23.82
CA CYS A 36 -20.23 35.63 -25.09
C CYS A 36 -21.26 36.75 -24.98
N TYR A 37 -22.09 36.76 -23.93
CA TYR A 37 -23.09 37.78 -23.64
C TYR A 37 -22.61 38.81 -22.60
N ASP A 38 -21.29 38.92 -22.37
CA ASP A 38 -20.68 39.82 -21.39
C ASP A 38 -21.19 39.64 -19.95
N VAL A 39 -21.73 38.45 -19.64
CA VAL A 39 -22.13 38.10 -18.28
C VAL A 39 -20.88 37.66 -17.52
N LYS A 40 -20.63 38.30 -16.38
CA LYS A 40 -19.51 37.94 -15.50
C LYS A 40 -19.60 36.48 -15.08
N ILE A 41 -18.57 35.71 -15.43
CA ILE A 41 -18.40 34.31 -15.01
C ILE A 41 -17.47 34.23 -13.80
N GLU A 42 -17.74 33.28 -12.91
CA GLU A 42 -16.89 32.98 -11.75
C GLU A 42 -16.06 31.73 -12.03
N LEU A 43 -14.76 31.90 -12.26
CA LEU A 43 -13.83 30.79 -12.41
C LEU A 43 -13.42 30.24 -11.06
N ASN A 44 -13.33 28.91 -10.96
CA ASN A 44 -12.84 28.20 -9.79
C ASN A 44 -12.21 26.85 -10.21
N ALA A 45 -11.58 26.19 -9.26
CA ALA A 45 -10.88 24.92 -9.50
C ALA A 45 -11.77 23.78 -10.02
N LEU A 46 -13.09 23.85 -9.81
CA LEU A 46 -14.03 22.81 -10.22
C LEU A 46 -14.56 23.00 -11.64
N ASN A 47 -14.45 24.20 -12.22
CA ASN A 47 -15.00 24.50 -13.55
C ASN A 47 -13.96 24.87 -14.60
N VAL A 48 -12.78 25.36 -14.22
CA VAL A 48 -11.80 25.90 -15.16
C VAL A 48 -11.33 24.89 -16.20
N VAL A 49 -11.12 23.62 -15.80
CA VAL A 49 -10.66 22.56 -16.72
C VAL A 49 -11.71 22.27 -17.79
N CYS A 50 -12.94 22.02 -17.36
CA CYS A 50 -14.06 21.79 -18.27
C CYS A 50 -14.29 22.99 -19.20
N LEU A 51 -14.22 24.20 -18.66
CA LEU A 51 -14.39 25.43 -19.45
C LEU A 51 -13.25 25.62 -20.45
N ARG A 52 -12.00 25.33 -20.06
CA ARG A 52 -10.83 25.39 -20.95
C ARG A 52 -10.98 24.40 -22.11
N CYS A 53 -11.45 23.19 -21.86
CA CYS A 53 -11.73 22.19 -22.90
C CYS A 53 -12.90 22.61 -23.80
N ALA A 54 -13.99 23.15 -23.23
CA ALA A 54 -15.13 23.65 -24.00
C ALA A 54 -14.73 24.85 -24.88
N ALA A 55 -13.92 25.77 -24.34
CA ALA A 55 -13.42 26.94 -25.08
C ALA A 55 -12.53 26.52 -26.26
N GLU A 56 -11.72 25.47 -26.10
CA GLU A 56 -10.98 24.85 -27.22
C GLU A 56 -11.93 24.33 -28.30
N TYR A 57 -12.92 23.53 -27.89
CA TYR A 57 -13.90 22.95 -28.80
C TYR A 57 -14.66 24.02 -29.60
N LEU A 58 -15.05 25.11 -28.92
CA LEU A 58 -15.75 26.25 -29.51
C LEU A 58 -14.82 27.23 -30.24
N ARG A 59 -13.50 26.99 -30.23
CA ARG A 59 -12.47 27.84 -30.83
C ARG A 59 -12.54 29.30 -30.37
N MET A 60 -12.73 29.51 -29.07
CA MET A 60 -12.80 30.84 -28.44
C MET A 60 -11.39 31.41 -28.23
N THR A 61 -10.70 31.68 -29.33
CA THR A 61 -9.30 32.14 -29.40
C THR A 61 -9.19 33.65 -29.44
N ASP A 62 -8.00 34.17 -29.14
CA ASP A 62 -7.71 35.61 -29.22
C ASP A 62 -7.78 36.19 -30.64
N ASP A 63 -7.89 35.34 -31.68
CA ASP A 63 -8.10 35.76 -33.06
C ASP A 63 -9.41 36.55 -33.26
N TYR A 64 -10.39 36.33 -32.37
CA TYR A 64 -11.70 36.99 -32.42
C TYR A 64 -11.80 38.19 -31.49
N ALA A 65 -11.14 38.15 -30.33
CA ALA A 65 -11.14 39.22 -29.33
C ALA A 65 -9.96 39.03 -28.37
N GLU A 66 -9.28 40.12 -27.99
CA GLU A 66 -8.18 40.05 -27.01
C GLU A 66 -8.68 39.56 -25.64
N GLY A 67 -7.95 38.61 -25.04
CA GLY A 67 -8.34 38.04 -23.76
C GLY A 67 -9.62 37.21 -23.86
N ASN A 68 -9.76 36.42 -24.91
CA ASN A 68 -10.88 35.52 -25.09
C ASN A 68 -10.85 34.39 -24.04
N LEU A 69 -11.90 33.56 -24.04
CA LEU A 69 -12.15 32.58 -22.99
C LEU A 69 -11.03 31.57 -22.80
N ILE A 70 -10.34 31.14 -23.88
CA ILE A 70 -9.16 30.27 -23.77
C ILE A 70 -8.07 30.94 -22.94
N THR A 71 -7.71 32.17 -23.27
CA THR A 71 -6.66 32.94 -22.59
C THR A 71 -7.03 33.21 -21.14
N GLN A 72 -8.29 33.59 -20.85
CA GLN A 72 -8.75 33.80 -19.47
C GLN A 72 -8.71 32.51 -18.64
N ALA A 73 -9.16 31.38 -19.21
CA ALA A 73 -9.12 30.10 -18.52
C ALA A 73 -7.69 29.62 -18.27
N GLU A 74 -6.77 29.80 -19.23
CA GLU A 74 -5.35 29.48 -19.06
C GLU A 74 -4.67 30.32 -17.99
N CYS A 75 -4.91 31.63 -17.98
CA CYS A 75 -4.37 32.52 -16.93
C CYS A 75 -4.84 32.08 -15.54
N PHE A 76 -6.14 31.82 -15.37
CA PHE A 76 -6.67 31.37 -14.09
C PHE A 76 -6.17 29.97 -13.70
N LEU A 77 -5.95 29.08 -14.68
CA LEU A 77 -5.41 27.75 -14.42
C LEU A 77 -4.00 27.82 -13.81
N VAL A 78 -3.17 28.81 -14.15
CA VAL A 78 -1.86 29.01 -13.51
C VAL A 78 -2.00 29.23 -12.00
N ASP A 79 -2.97 30.05 -11.58
CA ASP A 79 -3.24 30.33 -10.17
C ASP A 79 -3.78 29.09 -9.43
N VAL A 80 -4.70 28.35 -10.08
CA VAL A 80 -5.21 27.07 -9.57
C VAL A 80 -4.07 26.06 -9.38
N LEU A 81 -3.17 25.98 -10.35
CA LEU A 81 -1.99 25.12 -10.30
C LEU A 81 -0.93 25.61 -9.32
N ALA A 82 -1.02 26.82 -8.76
CA ALA A 82 -0.15 27.29 -7.69
C ALA A 82 -0.63 26.81 -6.30
N ASN A 83 -1.92 26.51 -6.14
CA ASN A 83 -2.51 26.03 -4.89
C ASN A 83 -2.66 24.50 -4.86
N TRP A 84 -2.21 23.84 -3.79
CA TRP A 84 -2.27 22.38 -3.65
C TRP A 84 -3.69 21.82 -3.76
N LYS A 85 -4.63 22.32 -2.96
CA LYS A 85 -5.99 21.78 -2.89
C LYS A 85 -6.76 22.01 -4.18
N ASP A 86 -6.54 23.15 -4.82
CA ASP A 86 -7.19 23.48 -6.07
C ASP A 86 -6.58 22.72 -7.25
N SER A 87 -5.27 22.40 -7.22
CA SER A 87 -4.64 21.49 -8.18
C SER A 87 -5.23 20.07 -8.12
N ILE A 88 -5.57 19.57 -6.93
CA ILE A 88 -6.24 18.26 -6.77
C ILE A 88 -7.63 18.30 -7.40
N LYS A 89 -8.44 19.30 -7.06
CA LYS A 89 -9.77 19.46 -7.66
C LYS A 89 -9.70 19.58 -9.19
N ALA A 90 -8.73 20.33 -9.71
CA ALA A 90 -8.52 20.44 -11.15
C ALA A 90 -8.18 19.08 -11.77
N LEU A 91 -7.31 18.28 -11.13
CA LEU A 91 -7.00 16.93 -11.58
C LEU A 91 -8.24 16.02 -11.57
N GLU A 92 -9.06 16.06 -10.52
CA GLU A 92 -10.33 15.30 -10.44
C GLU A 92 -11.29 15.69 -11.58
N THR A 93 -11.40 16.99 -11.89
CA THR A 93 -12.28 17.45 -12.97
C THR A 93 -11.83 17.01 -14.35
N CYS A 94 -10.54 16.68 -14.54
CA CYS A 94 -10.05 16.14 -15.80
C CYS A 94 -10.70 14.80 -16.15
N GLU A 95 -11.15 14.01 -15.17
CA GLU A 95 -11.79 12.71 -15.41
C GLU A 95 -13.05 12.81 -16.27
N GLY A 96 -13.81 13.90 -16.13
CA GLY A 96 -15.02 14.15 -16.92
C GLY A 96 -14.76 14.60 -18.36
N VAL A 97 -13.51 14.94 -18.70
CA VAL A 97 -13.11 15.50 -20.00
C VAL A 97 -11.79 14.91 -20.51
N LEU A 98 -11.47 13.66 -20.13
CA LEU A 98 -10.15 13.05 -20.33
C LEU A 98 -9.58 13.18 -21.76
N PRO A 99 -10.32 12.87 -22.84
CA PRO A 99 -9.74 12.93 -24.19
C PRO A 99 -9.18 14.33 -24.51
N THR A 100 -10.01 15.37 -24.33
CA THR A 100 -9.60 16.76 -24.58
C THR A 100 -8.58 17.26 -23.56
N ALA A 101 -8.68 16.83 -22.29
CA ALA A 101 -7.75 17.24 -21.25
C ALA A 101 -6.33 16.65 -21.45
N GLU A 102 -6.20 15.45 -22.00
CA GLU A 102 -4.90 14.88 -22.39
C GLU A 102 -4.30 15.61 -23.60
N ASP A 103 -5.10 15.88 -24.63
CA ASP A 103 -4.68 16.62 -25.82
C ASP A 103 -4.18 18.03 -25.47
N LEU A 104 -4.83 18.68 -24.52
CA LEU A 104 -4.43 19.99 -23.96
C LEU A 104 -3.38 19.89 -22.85
N HIS A 105 -2.91 18.69 -22.53
CA HIS A 105 -1.91 18.43 -21.48
C HIS A 105 -2.30 18.96 -20.09
N LEU A 106 -3.60 19.07 -19.79
CA LEU A 106 -4.09 19.58 -18.50
C LEU A 106 -3.81 18.57 -17.37
N VAL A 107 -3.99 17.28 -17.65
CA VAL A 107 -3.73 16.20 -16.68
C VAL A 107 -2.26 16.19 -16.26
N SER A 108 -1.34 16.22 -17.24
CA SER A 108 0.10 16.22 -16.97
C SER A 108 0.56 17.49 -16.26
N ARG A 109 -0.02 18.67 -16.58
CA ARG A 109 0.23 19.93 -15.87
C ARG A 109 -0.21 19.85 -14.40
N CYS A 110 -1.42 19.34 -14.12
CA CYS A 110 -1.91 19.15 -12.76
C CYS A 110 -1.02 18.21 -11.96
N ILE A 111 -0.69 17.04 -12.52
CA ILE A 111 0.20 16.04 -11.89
C ILE A 111 1.59 16.63 -11.63
N THR A 112 2.17 17.31 -12.61
CA THR A 112 3.49 17.93 -12.48
C THR A 112 3.51 18.99 -11.40
N ALA A 113 2.45 19.81 -11.32
CA ALA A 113 2.30 20.86 -10.32
C ALA A 113 2.14 20.28 -8.90
N LEU A 114 1.39 19.20 -8.73
CA LEU A 114 1.26 18.48 -7.46
C LEU A 114 2.59 17.83 -7.05
N ALA A 115 3.20 17.06 -7.95
CA ALA A 115 4.48 16.41 -7.69
C ALA A 115 5.57 17.43 -7.32
N SER A 116 5.66 18.58 -8.01
CA SER A 116 6.62 19.65 -7.65
C SER A 116 6.45 20.13 -6.21
N LYS A 117 5.20 20.34 -5.76
CA LYS A 117 4.92 20.88 -4.41
C LYS A 117 5.25 19.86 -3.34
N ALA A 118 4.82 18.62 -3.53
CA ALA A 118 5.06 17.55 -2.58
C ALA A 118 6.56 17.23 -2.46
N CYS A 119 7.28 17.11 -3.60
CA CYS A 119 8.73 16.90 -3.59
C CYS A 119 9.50 18.11 -3.01
N GLY A 120 9.04 19.34 -3.27
CA GLY A 120 9.64 20.55 -2.71
C GLY A 120 9.52 20.61 -1.18
N SER A 121 8.39 20.16 -0.62
CA SER A 121 8.19 20.04 0.82
C SER A 121 9.03 18.93 1.45
N ASP A 122 9.17 17.79 0.76
CA ASP A 122 9.99 16.65 1.25
C ASP A 122 11.48 17.02 1.30
N ALA A 123 11.99 17.73 0.28
CA ALA A 123 13.37 18.23 0.28
C ALA A 123 13.68 19.19 1.44
N ALA A 124 12.66 19.87 1.98
CA ALA A 124 12.79 20.77 3.12
C ALA A 124 12.68 20.04 4.48
N ALA A 125 12.33 18.76 4.51
CA ALA A 125 12.24 17.99 5.74
C ALA A 125 13.65 17.73 6.33
N PRO A 126 13.86 17.93 7.64
CA PRO A 126 15.16 17.67 8.25
C PRO A 126 15.52 16.20 8.11
N VAL A 127 16.63 15.94 7.43
CA VAL A 127 17.21 14.60 7.27
C VAL A 127 17.70 14.13 8.63
N VAL A 128 16.85 13.46 9.40
CA VAL A 128 17.29 12.68 10.56
C VAL A 128 17.97 11.42 10.01
N ARG A 129 19.26 11.56 9.68
CA ARG A 129 20.13 10.46 9.28
C ARG A 129 20.53 9.67 10.53
N ASN A 130 20.20 8.38 10.52
CA ASN A 130 20.78 7.30 11.30
C ASN A 130 21.22 7.67 12.73
N ALA A 131 20.27 7.75 13.65
CA ALA A 131 20.53 7.26 15.00
C ALA A 131 20.08 5.81 15.03
N SER A 132 21.04 4.88 15.16
CA SER A 132 20.76 3.56 15.72
C SER A 132 20.19 3.78 17.13
N VAL A 133 18.88 3.98 17.22
CA VAL A 133 18.20 4.04 18.50
C VAL A 133 18.07 2.62 19.00
N ASP A 134 18.97 2.27 19.92
CA ASP A 134 18.76 1.16 20.84
C ASP A 134 17.34 1.25 21.39
N LYS A 135 16.55 0.19 21.12
CA LYS A 135 15.15 0.06 21.55
C LYS A 135 14.98 0.10 23.07
N ASP A 136 16.08 0.07 23.83
CA ASP A 136 16.08 -0.06 25.29
C ASP A 136 16.27 1.28 26.04
N ALA A 137 16.56 2.39 25.35
CA ALA A 137 16.79 3.69 26.02
C ALA A 137 15.52 4.56 26.18
N LEU A 138 14.36 4.11 25.70
CA LEU A 138 13.14 4.93 25.64
C LEU A 138 12.22 4.82 26.87
N TRP A 139 12.60 4.05 27.90
CA TRP A 139 11.69 3.77 29.04
C TRP A 139 12.28 3.93 30.45
N ASN A 140 13.41 4.60 30.62
CA ASN A 140 13.84 4.98 31.97
C ASN A 140 13.20 6.31 32.38
N GLY A 141 12.01 6.20 32.96
CA GLY A 141 11.23 7.32 33.46
C GLY A 141 11.91 8.06 34.60
N ILE A 142 12.46 9.24 34.31
CA ILE A 142 12.56 10.40 35.21
C ILE A 142 12.19 11.64 34.39
N ARG A 143 11.08 12.31 34.76
CA ARG A 143 10.67 13.60 34.19
C ARG A 143 11.67 14.68 34.59
N SER A 144 12.24 15.38 33.61
CA SER A 144 12.62 16.78 33.74
C SER A 144 12.44 17.46 32.39
N GLY A 145 11.75 18.60 32.38
CA GLY A 145 11.13 19.18 31.19
C GLY A 145 12.13 19.74 30.18
N ASP A 146 11.97 19.30 28.93
CA ASP A 146 12.22 20.11 27.75
C ASP A 146 11.23 19.67 26.64
N THR A 147 10.39 20.57 26.17
CA THR A 147 9.23 20.31 25.29
C THR A 147 9.61 20.23 23.80
N THR A 148 10.89 20.12 23.48
CA THR A 148 11.41 20.32 22.12
C THR A 148 11.63 19.03 21.32
N SER A 149 11.80 17.86 21.95
CA SER A 149 12.11 16.60 21.24
C SER A 149 10.87 15.82 20.75
N SER A 150 9.77 15.84 21.50
CA SER A 150 8.50 15.21 21.12
C SER A 150 7.79 15.96 19.98
N ALA A 151 7.84 17.29 20.01
CA ALA A 151 7.28 18.13 18.96
C ALA A 151 8.08 18.04 17.64
N ALA A 152 9.41 17.88 17.71
CA ALA A 152 10.24 17.70 16.52
C ALA A 152 10.04 16.32 15.87
N ALA A 153 9.90 15.25 16.67
CA ALA A 153 9.57 13.91 16.15
C ALA A 153 8.14 13.84 15.59
N ALA A 154 7.17 14.48 16.25
CA ALA A 154 5.80 14.61 15.76
C ALA A 154 5.71 15.51 14.52
N ALA A 155 6.51 16.57 14.41
CA ALA A 155 6.59 17.43 13.23
C ALA A 155 7.33 16.77 12.06
N ALA A 156 8.34 15.92 12.33
CA ALA A 156 9.01 15.11 11.31
C ALA A 156 8.10 14.00 10.77
N ALA A 157 7.30 13.36 11.63
CA ALA A 157 6.27 12.40 11.22
C ALA A 157 5.09 13.08 10.50
N ALA A 158 4.62 14.23 11.00
CA ALA A 158 3.58 15.03 10.35
C ALA A 158 4.05 15.65 9.02
N GLY A 159 5.36 15.85 8.85
CA GLY A 159 5.97 16.35 7.62
C GLY A 159 5.88 15.38 6.45
N MET A 160 5.71 14.07 6.71
CA MET A 160 5.61 13.06 5.65
C MET A 160 4.17 12.81 5.18
N ASP A 161 3.19 12.97 6.07
CA ASP A 161 1.83 12.45 5.86
C ASP A 161 0.80 13.53 5.48
N TRP A 162 1.17 14.81 5.50
CA TRP A 162 0.24 15.94 5.33
C TRP A 162 -0.59 15.89 4.04
N TRP A 163 -0.07 15.24 2.99
CA TRP A 163 -0.68 15.18 1.66
C TRP A 163 -1.38 13.85 1.36
N TYR A 164 -1.18 12.81 2.17
CA TYR A 164 -1.69 11.45 1.89
C TYR A 164 -3.21 11.41 1.86
N GLU A 165 -3.85 12.08 2.82
CA GLU A 165 -5.31 12.11 2.89
C GLU A 165 -5.90 12.75 1.64
N ASP A 166 -5.36 13.90 1.21
CA ASP A 166 -5.87 14.64 0.07
C ASP A 166 -5.77 13.82 -1.24
N VAL A 167 -4.65 13.15 -1.49
CA VAL A 167 -4.50 12.33 -2.71
C VAL A 167 -5.24 11.00 -2.64
N SER A 168 -5.69 10.58 -1.45
CA SER A 168 -6.40 9.31 -1.26
C SER A 168 -7.79 9.27 -1.87
N PHE A 169 -8.31 10.43 -2.28
CA PHE A 169 -9.58 10.56 -2.98
C PHE A 169 -9.47 10.44 -4.50
N LEU A 170 -8.24 10.51 -5.05
CA LEU A 170 -8.00 10.34 -6.48
C LEU A 170 -8.34 8.91 -6.92
N SER A 171 -8.83 8.76 -8.15
CA SER A 171 -8.98 7.46 -8.79
C SER A 171 -7.64 6.75 -8.93
N LEU A 172 -7.65 5.41 -8.99
CA LEU A 172 -6.43 4.61 -9.12
C LEU A 172 -5.55 5.05 -10.31
N PRO A 173 -6.08 5.35 -11.52
CA PRO A 173 -5.28 5.84 -12.63
C PRO A 173 -4.59 7.19 -12.35
N MET A 174 -5.30 8.14 -11.72
CA MET A 174 -4.73 9.45 -11.39
C MET A 174 -3.70 9.35 -10.26
N PHE A 175 -4.02 8.58 -9.22
CA PHE A 175 -3.10 8.29 -8.12
C PHE A 175 -1.81 7.62 -8.63
N LYS A 176 -1.92 6.59 -9.48
CA LYS A 176 -0.78 5.90 -10.10
C LYS A 176 0.13 6.88 -10.85
N ARG A 177 -0.43 7.71 -11.72
CA ARG A 177 0.36 8.69 -12.50
C ARG A 177 0.98 9.76 -11.61
N LEU A 178 0.31 10.17 -10.53
CA LEU A 178 0.88 11.09 -9.55
C LEU A 178 2.09 10.48 -8.85
N ILE A 179 1.96 9.26 -8.31
CA ILE A 179 3.05 8.56 -7.64
C ILE A 179 4.26 8.39 -8.57
N GLN A 180 4.04 7.97 -9.81
CA GLN A 180 5.12 7.83 -10.81
C GLN A 180 5.81 9.17 -11.13
N ALA A 181 5.04 10.26 -11.18
CA ALA A 181 5.62 11.60 -11.39
C ALA A 181 6.42 12.09 -10.17
N MET A 182 6.02 11.72 -8.96
CA MET A 182 6.75 12.02 -7.72
C MET A 182 8.05 11.22 -7.63
N GLU A 183 8.00 9.93 -7.99
CA GLU A 183 9.18 9.06 -8.09
C GLU A 183 10.18 9.62 -9.11
N ALA A 184 9.72 9.99 -10.31
CA ALA A 184 10.56 10.61 -11.34
C ALA A 184 11.18 11.95 -10.90
N LYS A 185 10.59 12.63 -9.91
CA LYS A 185 11.13 13.85 -9.30
C LYS A 185 12.02 13.61 -8.08
N GLY A 186 12.29 12.35 -7.74
CA GLY A 186 13.16 11.99 -6.63
C GLY A 186 12.52 12.12 -5.25
N MET A 187 11.19 11.97 -5.15
CA MET A 187 10.54 11.78 -3.85
C MET A 187 11.12 10.55 -3.16
N ARG A 188 11.31 10.63 -1.83
CA ARG A 188 11.85 9.49 -1.07
C ARG A 188 10.90 8.30 -1.09
N ASP A 189 11.47 7.10 -1.25
CA ASP A 189 10.74 5.83 -1.21
C ASP A 189 9.84 5.73 0.02
N GLU A 190 10.27 6.24 1.19
CA GLU A 190 9.50 6.16 2.43
C GLU A 190 8.19 6.94 2.36
N SER A 191 8.15 8.07 1.67
CA SER A 191 6.88 8.81 1.49
C SER A 191 6.01 8.23 0.40
N ILE A 192 6.62 7.76 -0.70
CA ILE A 192 5.88 7.04 -1.73
C ILE A 192 5.17 5.83 -1.11
N ALA A 193 5.90 5.00 -0.35
CA ALA A 193 5.32 3.85 0.33
C ALA A 193 4.27 4.27 1.37
N GLY A 194 4.53 5.33 2.15
CA GLY A 194 3.57 5.88 3.10
C GLY A 194 2.23 6.22 2.44
N ALA A 195 2.26 6.97 1.33
CA ALA A 195 1.09 7.35 0.55
C ALA A 195 0.37 6.13 -0.03
N ILE A 196 1.11 5.17 -0.60
CA ILE A 196 0.54 3.94 -1.17
C ILE A 196 -0.11 3.09 -0.07
N MET A 197 0.54 2.92 1.08
CA MET A 197 -0.02 2.17 2.21
C MET A 197 -1.29 2.83 2.74
N PHE A 198 -1.30 4.16 2.84
CA PHE A 198 -2.47 4.93 3.24
C PHE A 198 -3.63 4.75 2.25
N TYR A 199 -3.34 4.87 0.95
CA TYR A 199 -4.28 4.65 -0.14
C TYR A 199 -4.85 3.23 -0.12
N ALA A 200 -3.99 2.21 -0.10
CA ALA A 200 -4.38 0.81 -0.04
C ALA A 200 -5.27 0.49 1.16
N GLY A 201 -4.93 1.00 2.34
CA GLY A 201 -5.71 0.80 3.57
C GLY A 201 -7.08 1.48 3.57
N ARG A 202 -7.39 2.33 2.58
CA ARG A 202 -8.73 2.91 2.37
C ARG A 202 -9.63 1.99 1.54
N PHE A 203 -9.06 1.28 0.57
CA PHE A 203 -9.82 0.50 -0.42
C PHE A 203 -9.77 -1.02 -0.21
N LEU A 204 -8.79 -1.53 0.55
CA LEU A 204 -8.69 -2.96 0.87
C LEU A 204 -9.15 -3.23 2.32
N PRO A 205 -10.34 -3.82 2.51
CA PRO A 205 -10.81 -4.22 3.84
C PRO A 205 -9.91 -5.33 4.39
N GLY A 206 -9.47 -5.19 5.65
CA GLY A 206 -8.60 -6.17 6.33
C GLY A 206 -7.18 -5.69 6.63
N LEU A 207 -6.63 -4.72 5.87
CA LEU A 207 -5.27 -4.20 6.12
C LEU A 207 -5.13 -3.42 7.44
N LYS A 208 -6.22 -2.82 7.94
CA LYS A 208 -6.22 -2.01 9.18
C LYS A 208 -6.58 -2.80 10.45
N ARG A 209 -7.00 -4.08 10.35
CA ARG A 209 -7.44 -4.88 11.50
C ARG A 209 -7.00 -6.34 11.38
N ASN A 210 -6.03 -6.74 12.21
CA ASN A 210 -5.68 -8.15 12.48
C ASN A 210 -6.82 -8.97 13.13
N THR A 211 -8.03 -8.44 13.25
CA THR A 211 -9.16 -9.10 13.93
C THR A 211 -10.32 -9.51 13.01
N SER A 212 -10.16 -9.39 11.68
CA SER A 212 -11.26 -9.64 10.74
C SER A 212 -11.10 -10.88 9.86
N PHE A 213 -9.94 -11.53 9.80
CA PHE A 213 -9.78 -12.68 8.91
C PHE A 213 -10.53 -13.92 9.40
N SER A 214 -10.51 -14.18 10.72
CA SER A 214 -11.31 -15.24 11.36
C SER A 214 -12.82 -14.99 11.25
N ASN A 215 -13.26 -13.72 11.28
CA ASN A 215 -14.67 -13.36 11.06
C ASN A 215 -15.09 -13.39 9.57
N ALA A 216 -14.18 -13.08 8.64
CA ALA A 216 -14.46 -13.18 7.21
C ALA A 216 -14.65 -14.65 6.79
N LEU A 217 -13.82 -15.56 7.33
CA LEU A 217 -14.00 -17.00 7.11
C LEU A 217 -15.30 -17.54 7.74
N ALA A 218 -15.72 -16.99 8.88
CA ALA A 218 -16.99 -17.33 9.51
C ALA A 218 -18.23 -16.92 8.67
N SER A 219 -18.09 -15.90 7.80
CA SER A 219 -19.16 -15.48 6.88
C SER A 219 -19.34 -16.45 5.71
N TYR A 220 -18.32 -17.24 5.35
CA TYR A 220 -18.38 -18.20 4.25
C TYR A 220 -18.84 -19.60 4.69
N GLY A 221 -18.99 -19.84 5.99
CA GLY A 221 -19.39 -21.15 6.54
C GLY A 221 -20.78 -21.19 7.18
N ALA A 222 -21.56 -20.10 7.14
CA ALA A 222 -22.84 -19.99 7.85
C ALA A 222 -24.06 -20.17 6.94
N ASP A 223 -24.10 -21.28 6.21
CA ASP A 223 -25.35 -21.78 5.63
C ASP A 223 -26.03 -22.73 6.63
N GLY A 224 -27.05 -22.22 7.31
CA GLY A 224 -28.09 -23.02 7.96
C GLY A 224 -27.98 -23.16 9.47
N SER A 225 -28.55 -22.18 10.21
CA SER A 225 -29.38 -22.40 11.42
C SER A 225 -29.67 -21.07 12.09
N GLY A 226 -30.95 -20.71 12.19
CA GLY A 226 -31.40 -19.48 12.84
C GLY A 226 -31.14 -19.47 14.34
N GLY A 227 -30.61 -18.36 14.85
CA GLY A 227 -30.45 -18.12 16.27
C GLY A 227 -30.32 -16.63 16.55
N ALA A 228 -31.39 -16.05 17.10
CA ALA A 228 -31.44 -14.67 17.54
C ALA A 228 -30.50 -14.40 18.73
N GLY A 229 -29.75 -13.30 18.68
CA GLY A 229 -28.96 -12.80 19.81
C GLY A 229 -28.32 -11.45 19.49
N GLY A 230 -28.84 -10.39 20.10
CA GLY A 230 -28.47 -9.00 19.83
C GLY A 230 -27.09 -8.58 20.34
N GLY A 231 -26.54 -7.54 19.70
CA GLY A 231 -25.34 -6.84 20.14
C GLY A 231 -25.18 -5.51 19.39
N MET A 232 -25.09 -4.40 20.14
CA MET A 232 -25.06 -3.00 19.70
C MET A 232 -24.18 -2.73 18.47
N SER A 233 -24.77 -2.14 17.42
CA SER A 233 -24.04 -1.53 16.30
C SER A 233 -23.66 -0.09 16.62
N SER A 234 -22.35 0.15 16.82
CA SER A 234 -21.77 1.50 16.72
C SER A 234 -21.80 1.95 15.26
N ARG A 235 -22.68 2.90 14.97
CA ARG A 235 -22.72 3.67 13.72
C ARG A 235 -21.45 4.52 13.63
N ASN A 236 -20.51 4.15 12.77
CA ASN A 236 -19.53 5.10 12.25
C ASN A 236 -19.93 5.48 10.82
N ILE A 237 -20.22 6.77 10.68
CA ILE A 237 -20.61 7.48 9.47
C ILE A 237 -19.39 7.57 8.56
N THR A 238 -19.39 6.87 7.42
CA THR A 238 -18.50 7.15 6.29
C THR A 238 -19.12 8.25 5.44
N PRO A 239 -18.38 9.31 5.05
CA PRO A 239 -18.93 10.34 4.17
C PRO A 239 -19.03 9.81 2.74
N ARG A 240 -20.27 9.81 2.23
CA ARG A 240 -20.71 9.98 0.83
C ARG A 240 -19.71 9.59 -0.27
N ALA A 241 -19.50 8.30 -0.45
CA ALA A 241 -19.36 7.74 -1.80
C ALA A 241 -20.78 7.58 -2.36
N ALA A 242 -21.10 8.31 -3.42
CA ALA A 242 -22.35 8.14 -4.13
C ALA A 242 -22.43 6.70 -4.65
N SER A 243 -23.38 5.90 -4.15
CA SER A 243 -23.93 4.69 -4.77
C SER A 243 -23.01 3.95 -5.78
N VAL A 244 -21.85 3.48 -5.33
CA VAL A 244 -21.05 2.48 -6.07
C VAL A 244 -21.37 1.15 -5.41
N SER A 245 -21.93 0.23 -6.17
CA SER A 245 -22.00 -1.19 -5.83
C SER A 245 -20.66 -1.65 -5.26
N ALA A 246 -20.65 -2.54 -4.26
CA ALA A 246 -19.41 -3.08 -3.73
C ALA A 246 -18.52 -3.56 -4.91
N PRO A 247 -17.24 -3.12 -4.99
CA PRO A 247 -16.38 -3.44 -6.12
C PRO A 247 -16.30 -4.96 -6.28
N SER A 248 -16.30 -5.44 -7.52
CA SER A 248 -16.24 -6.88 -7.78
C SER A 248 -14.91 -7.45 -7.27
N GLU A 249 -14.87 -8.74 -6.95
CA GLU A 249 -13.62 -9.40 -6.55
C GLU A 249 -12.51 -9.23 -7.60
N GLY A 250 -12.89 -9.20 -8.89
CA GLY A 250 -11.98 -8.94 -10.00
C GLY A 250 -11.37 -7.54 -9.95
N ASP A 251 -12.16 -6.51 -9.62
CA ASP A 251 -11.69 -5.13 -9.48
C ASP A 251 -10.79 -4.98 -8.25
N GLN A 252 -11.13 -5.64 -7.14
CA GLN A 252 -10.30 -5.67 -5.93
C GLN A 252 -8.95 -6.35 -6.19
N ARG A 253 -8.95 -7.45 -6.95
CA ARG A 253 -7.72 -8.15 -7.35
C ARG A 253 -6.84 -7.27 -8.23
N TYR A 254 -7.41 -6.64 -9.26
CA TYR A 254 -6.68 -5.71 -10.13
C TYR A 254 -6.09 -4.54 -9.32
N PHE A 255 -6.90 -3.95 -8.45
CA PHE A 255 -6.45 -2.90 -7.54
C PHE A 255 -5.26 -3.36 -6.68
N LEU A 256 -5.34 -4.54 -6.07
CA LEU A 256 -4.27 -5.07 -5.24
C LEU A 256 -2.97 -5.25 -6.02
N GLU A 257 -3.02 -5.83 -7.22
CA GLU A 257 -1.84 -6.06 -8.06
C GLU A 257 -1.19 -4.74 -8.49
N GLU A 258 -1.98 -3.74 -8.84
CA GLU A 258 -1.51 -2.39 -9.17
C GLU A 258 -0.84 -1.70 -7.97
N ILE A 259 -1.40 -1.83 -6.77
CA ILE A 259 -0.79 -1.29 -5.54
C ILE A 259 0.55 -1.99 -5.24
N VAL A 260 0.63 -3.31 -5.39
CA VAL A 260 1.89 -4.06 -5.19
C VAL A 260 2.94 -3.66 -6.22
N ALA A 261 2.54 -3.42 -7.47
CA ALA A 261 3.42 -2.95 -8.53
C ALA A 261 3.95 -1.52 -8.27
N LEU A 262 3.15 -0.65 -7.67
CA LEU A 262 3.55 0.73 -7.33
C LEU A 262 4.45 0.82 -6.09
N LEU A 263 4.37 -0.16 -5.19
CA LEU A 263 5.09 -0.11 -3.93
C LEU A 263 6.63 -0.17 -4.15
N PRO A 264 7.42 0.73 -3.54
CA PRO A 264 8.88 0.68 -3.63
C PRO A 264 9.45 -0.66 -3.15
N THR A 265 10.48 -1.17 -3.84
CA THR A 265 11.10 -2.48 -3.54
C THR A 265 12.18 -2.43 -2.47
N LYS A 266 12.58 -1.23 -2.04
CA LYS A 266 13.62 -1.04 -1.03
C LYS A 266 13.18 -1.61 0.33
N LYS A 267 14.07 -2.40 0.95
CA LYS A 267 13.86 -3.00 2.28
C LYS A 267 13.59 -1.93 3.34
N GLY A 268 12.67 -2.22 4.26
CA GLY A 268 12.34 -1.37 5.41
C GLY A 268 11.41 -0.19 5.12
N VAL A 269 11.11 0.08 3.85
CA VAL A 269 10.23 1.19 3.44
C VAL A 269 8.75 0.85 3.66
N ALA A 270 8.34 -0.34 3.22
CA ALA A 270 7.02 -0.90 3.53
C ALA A 270 7.13 -1.83 4.75
N SER A 271 6.28 -1.63 5.75
CA SER A 271 6.32 -2.47 6.97
C SER A 271 6.03 -3.94 6.66
N THR A 272 6.75 -4.86 7.34
CA THR A 272 6.57 -6.32 7.17
C THR A 272 5.12 -6.74 7.46
N LYS A 273 4.48 -6.12 8.46
CA LYS A 273 3.07 -6.32 8.77
C LYS A 273 2.15 -5.94 7.60
N PHE A 274 2.39 -4.80 6.95
CA PHE A 274 1.61 -4.40 5.78
C PHE A 274 1.79 -5.39 4.62
N LEU A 275 3.03 -5.82 4.34
CA LEU A 275 3.29 -6.80 3.28
C LEU A 275 2.63 -8.15 3.55
N LEU A 276 2.67 -8.66 4.78
CA LEU A 276 1.98 -9.88 5.19
C LEU A 276 0.45 -9.73 5.07
N GLY A 277 -0.10 -8.57 5.42
CA GLY A 277 -1.50 -8.24 5.19
C GLY A 277 -1.89 -8.22 3.70
N MET A 278 -1.02 -7.65 2.85
CA MET A 278 -1.18 -7.66 1.40
C MET A 278 -1.12 -9.09 0.85
N LEU A 279 -0.21 -9.92 1.33
CA LEU A 279 -0.09 -11.33 0.89
C LEU A 279 -1.33 -12.14 1.26
N ARG A 280 -1.84 -11.98 2.49
CA ARG A 280 -3.10 -12.61 2.92
C ARG A 280 -4.27 -12.18 2.03
N THR A 281 -4.36 -10.89 1.72
CA THR A 281 -5.40 -10.35 0.84
C THR A 281 -5.24 -10.86 -0.60
N ALA A 282 -4.00 -10.95 -1.10
CA ALA A 282 -3.67 -11.48 -2.42
C ALA A 282 -4.07 -12.97 -2.55
N MET A 283 -3.88 -13.75 -1.49
CA MET A 283 -4.30 -15.15 -1.45
C MET A 283 -5.83 -15.28 -1.44
N LEU A 284 -6.52 -14.46 -0.65
CA LEU A 284 -7.98 -14.43 -0.58
C LEU A 284 -8.60 -14.06 -1.93
N LEU A 285 -8.04 -13.07 -2.63
CA LEU A 285 -8.52 -12.59 -3.93
C LEU A 285 -8.00 -13.40 -5.12
N HIS A 286 -7.27 -14.50 -4.88
CA HIS A 286 -6.63 -15.31 -5.92
C HIS A 286 -5.83 -14.45 -6.93
N ALA A 287 -5.03 -13.54 -6.41
CA ALA A 287 -4.11 -12.72 -7.20
C ALA A 287 -3.09 -13.60 -7.96
N SER A 288 -2.51 -13.03 -9.01
CA SER A 288 -1.55 -13.70 -9.87
C SER A 288 -0.37 -14.28 -9.07
N PRO A 289 0.18 -15.43 -9.51
CA PRO A 289 1.31 -16.06 -8.83
C PRO A 289 2.52 -15.13 -8.76
N LEU A 290 2.73 -14.29 -9.78
CA LEU A 290 3.80 -13.28 -9.81
C LEU A 290 3.63 -12.22 -8.71
N CYS A 291 2.40 -11.77 -8.45
CA CYS A 291 2.12 -10.82 -7.37
C CYS A 291 2.41 -11.43 -6.00
N ARG A 292 2.00 -12.69 -5.79
CA ARG A 292 2.26 -13.42 -4.53
C ARG A 292 3.75 -13.65 -4.31
N GLU A 293 4.45 -14.12 -5.33
CA GLU A 293 5.90 -14.32 -5.28
C GLU A 293 6.65 -13.01 -5.00
N ASN A 294 6.21 -11.90 -5.62
CA ASN A 294 6.80 -10.58 -5.37
C ASN A 294 6.66 -10.17 -3.90
N LEU A 295 5.49 -10.37 -3.30
CA LEU A 295 5.25 -10.10 -1.89
C LEU A 295 6.08 -11.01 -0.98
N GLU A 296 6.09 -12.32 -1.25
CA GLU A 296 6.87 -13.29 -0.48
C GLU A 296 8.36 -12.97 -0.49
N ARG A 297 8.91 -12.57 -1.65
CA ARG A 297 10.31 -12.15 -1.78
C ARG A 297 10.62 -10.92 -0.94
N ARG A 298 9.73 -9.91 -0.98
CA ARG A 298 9.88 -8.69 -0.18
C ARG A 298 9.76 -8.96 1.31
N ILE A 299 8.85 -9.84 1.73
CA ILE A 299 8.71 -10.28 3.12
C ILE A 299 9.96 -11.03 3.56
N GLY A 300 10.44 -11.98 2.74
CA GLY A 300 11.66 -12.74 2.98
C GLY A 300 12.88 -11.83 3.17
N ALA A 301 12.99 -10.72 2.44
CA ALA A 301 14.09 -9.77 2.62
C ALA A 301 14.12 -9.07 4.00
N GLN A 302 13.00 -9.03 4.74
CA GLN A 302 12.86 -8.37 6.05
C GLN A 302 12.07 -9.22 7.06
N LEU A 303 12.26 -10.54 6.98
CA LEU A 303 11.54 -11.52 7.80
C LEU A 303 11.87 -11.36 9.29
N GLU A 304 13.03 -10.81 9.62
CA GLU A 304 13.43 -10.53 11.01
C GLU A 304 12.52 -9.54 11.74
N ASP A 305 11.80 -8.70 10.99
CA ASP A 305 10.86 -7.71 11.54
C ASP A 305 9.42 -8.25 11.65
N ALA A 306 9.17 -9.51 11.25
CA ALA A 306 7.85 -10.12 11.31
C ALA A 306 7.49 -10.56 12.74
N SER A 307 6.19 -10.46 13.05
CA SER A 307 5.62 -11.10 14.25
C SER A 307 5.10 -12.49 13.89
N LEU A 308 5.06 -13.39 14.87
CA LEU A 308 4.50 -14.73 14.70
C LEU A 308 3.03 -14.66 14.24
N ASP A 309 2.22 -13.83 14.90
CA ASP A 309 0.80 -13.65 14.58
C ASP A 309 0.57 -13.18 13.14
N ASP A 310 1.47 -12.36 12.59
CA ASP A 310 1.37 -11.87 11.22
C ASP A 310 1.85 -12.91 10.18
N LEU A 311 2.68 -13.88 10.58
CA LEU A 311 3.18 -14.95 9.71
C LEU A 311 2.19 -16.12 9.55
N LEU A 312 1.27 -16.28 10.49
CA LEU A 312 0.22 -17.30 10.43
C LEU A 312 -0.77 -16.97 9.30
N VAL A 313 -0.51 -17.48 8.10
CA VAL A 313 -1.39 -17.33 6.93
C VAL A 313 -2.33 -18.54 6.87
N PRO A 314 -3.65 -18.35 7.01
CA PRO A 314 -4.60 -19.47 6.92
C PRO A 314 -4.57 -20.14 5.55
N ASN A 315 -4.75 -21.45 5.50
CA ASN A 315 -4.87 -22.15 4.25
C ASN A 315 -6.29 -21.97 3.67
N LEU A 316 -6.40 -21.38 2.48
CA LEU A 316 -7.69 -21.22 1.77
C LEU A 316 -7.88 -22.25 0.65
N GLY A 317 -6.97 -23.22 0.52
CA GLY A 317 -7.06 -24.26 -0.50
C GLY A 317 -8.10 -25.32 -0.16
N TYR A 318 -9.03 -25.60 -1.08
CA TYR A 318 -10.06 -26.64 -0.95
C TYR A 318 -9.53 -28.08 -0.79
N HIS A 319 -8.22 -28.31 -0.96
CA HIS A 319 -7.60 -29.64 -1.01
C HIS A 319 -6.47 -29.85 0.00
N VAL A 320 -6.17 -28.87 0.87
CA VAL A 320 -5.08 -28.98 1.85
C VAL A 320 -5.66 -28.92 3.25
N GLU A 321 -5.45 -29.98 4.03
CA GLU A 321 -6.09 -30.15 5.34
C GLU A 321 -5.37 -29.38 6.48
N THR A 322 -4.23 -28.72 6.22
CA THR A 322 -3.53 -27.96 7.25
C THR A 322 -4.22 -26.63 7.52
N LEU A 323 -4.23 -26.20 8.79
CA LEU A 323 -4.88 -24.95 9.20
C LEU A 323 -4.18 -23.71 8.60
N TYR A 324 -2.86 -23.79 8.43
CA TYR A 324 -2.02 -22.72 7.90
C TYR A 324 -1.33 -23.13 6.59
N ASP A 325 -1.04 -22.15 5.74
CA ASP A 325 -0.26 -22.31 4.51
C ASP A 325 1.24 -22.36 4.82
N ILE A 326 1.71 -23.57 5.10
CA ILE A 326 3.10 -23.86 5.43
C ILE A 326 4.01 -23.68 4.20
N ASP A 327 3.51 -23.90 2.98
CA ASP A 327 4.30 -23.75 1.75
C ASP A 327 4.59 -22.28 1.45
N CYS A 328 3.66 -21.39 1.79
CA CYS A 328 3.87 -19.95 1.75
C CYS A 328 4.99 -19.52 2.70
N VAL A 329 4.96 -19.96 3.96
CA VAL A 329 5.99 -19.61 4.94
C VAL A 329 7.35 -20.20 4.57
N GLN A 330 7.38 -21.43 4.04
CA GLN A 330 8.60 -22.05 3.53
C GLN A 330 9.22 -21.20 2.40
N ARG A 331 8.44 -20.77 1.41
CA ARG A 331 8.95 -19.91 0.32
C ARG A 331 9.47 -18.56 0.83
N ILE A 332 8.80 -17.95 1.80
CA ILE A 332 9.27 -16.71 2.45
C ILE A 332 10.62 -16.93 3.14
N LEU A 333 10.78 -18.05 3.87
CA LEU A 333 12.03 -18.41 4.53
C LEU A 333 13.15 -18.68 3.52
N ASP A 334 12.86 -19.40 2.43
CA ASP A 334 13.83 -19.66 1.36
C ASP A 334 14.36 -18.36 0.74
N TYR A 335 13.49 -17.35 0.56
CA TYR A 335 13.90 -16.01 0.12
C TYR A 335 14.78 -15.29 1.14
N PHE A 336 14.49 -15.41 2.44
CA PHE A 336 15.34 -14.83 3.49
C PHE A 336 16.74 -15.45 3.47
N MET A 337 16.83 -16.78 3.39
CA MET A 337 18.10 -17.51 3.34
C MET A 337 18.91 -17.14 2.10
N SER A 338 18.26 -17.14 0.92
CA SER A 338 18.90 -16.75 -0.35
C SER A 338 19.39 -15.29 -0.34
N SER A 339 18.71 -14.40 0.39
CA SER A 339 19.11 -12.99 0.50
C SER A 339 20.28 -12.78 1.46
N THR A 340 20.39 -13.62 2.49
CA THR A 340 21.48 -13.59 3.49
C THR A 340 22.79 -14.08 2.88
N ASP A 341 22.76 -15.09 2.02
CA ASP A 341 23.95 -15.67 1.40
C ASP A 341 24.67 -14.70 0.42
N GLY A 342 23.98 -13.67 -0.08
CA GLY A 342 24.53 -12.68 -1.01
C GLY A 342 25.14 -11.42 -0.37
N ILE A 343 24.91 -11.21 0.93
CA ILE A 343 25.45 -10.06 1.67
C ILE A 343 26.68 -10.57 2.41
N GLY A 344 27.88 -10.12 2.02
CA GLY A 344 29.17 -10.44 2.65
C GLY A 344 29.33 -9.98 4.11
N THR A 345 28.24 -9.90 4.88
CA THR A 345 28.26 -9.93 6.34
C THR A 345 28.74 -11.32 6.75
N GLY A 346 29.92 -11.39 7.38
CA GLY A 346 30.62 -12.61 7.77
C GLY A 346 29.89 -13.51 8.78
N TYR A 347 28.73 -14.03 8.41
CA TYR A 347 28.04 -15.13 9.08
C TYR A 347 28.39 -16.46 8.41
N THR A 348 29.61 -16.59 7.87
CA THR A 348 30.17 -17.90 7.58
C THR A 348 30.17 -18.71 8.86
N SER A 349 29.73 -19.97 8.76
CA SER A 349 29.83 -20.98 9.82
C SER A 349 31.10 -20.78 10.67
N PRO A 350 31.00 -20.65 12.01
CA PRO A 350 32.17 -20.46 12.89
C PRO A 350 33.20 -21.61 12.85
N ALA A 351 33.01 -22.63 12.01
CA ALA A 351 33.68 -23.92 12.13
C ALA A 351 35.02 -24.04 11.39
N LEU A 352 35.58 -23.00 10.76
CA LEU A 352 36.89 -23.09 10.08
C LEU A 352 37.79 -21.85 10.27
N ALA A 353 37.88 -21.32 11.49
CA ALA A 353 39.06 -20.56 11.89
C ALA A 353 40.11 -21.54 12.43
N GLU A 354 40.71 -22.35 11.57
CA GLU A 354 41.90 -23.12 11.94
C GLU A 354 43.10 -22.17 12.09
N GLU A 355 43.47 -21.98 13.36
CA GLU A 355 44.83 -22.01 13.90
C GLU A 355 45.99 -21.73 12.91
N GLY A 356 46.47 -20.49 12.90
CA GLY A 356 47.60 -20.06 12.08
C GLY A 356 48.31 -18.81 12.63
N GLY A 357 48.83 -18.90 13.86
CA GLY A 357 50.04 -18.19 14.33
C GLY A 357 50.11 -16.65 14.34
N GLY A 358 50.11 -16.07 15.55
CA GLY A 358 51.08 -15.00 15.89
C GLY A 358 50.54 -13.66 16.41
N SER A 359 50.87 -13.39 17.69
CA SER A 359 51.20 -12.08 18.28
C SER A 359 50.09 -11.25 18.98
N LEU A 360 50.05 -11.42 20.30
CA LEU A 360 49.92 -10.43 21.39
C LEU A 360 49.30 -9.05 21.08
N GLY A 361 48.13 -8.79 21.70
CA GLY A 361 47.62 -7.44 21.94
C GLY A 361 46.17 -7.41 22.42
N ILE A 362 45.93 -7.58 23.72
CA ILE A 362 44.65 -7.24 24.37
C ILE A 362 44.50 -5.71 24.35
N PRO A 363 43.31 -5.17 24.02
CA PRO A 363 42.51 -4.53 25.07
C PRO A 363 41.10 -5.11 25.16
N GLN A 364 40.76 -5.45 26.39
CA GLN A 364 39.45 -5.80 26.91
C GLN A 364 38.54 -4.57 26.87
N GLY A 365 37.30 -4.72 26.40
CA GLY A 365 36.29 -3.65 26.55
C GLY A 365 35.20 -3.51 25.49
N ALA A 366 34.84 -4.56 24.74
CA ALA A 366 33.57 -4.57 24.01
C ALA A 366 32.59 -5.46 24.78
N THR A 367 31.69 -4.84 25.53
CA THR A 367 30.39 -5.46 25.86
C THR A 367 29.79 -6.00 24.56
N PRO A 368 29.29 -7.24 24.48
CA PRO A 368 28.57 -7.69 23.29
C PRO A 368 27.30 -6.86 23.23
N SER A 369 27.25 -5.87 22.35
CA SER A 369 26.03 -5.15 22.02
C SER A 369 24.98 -6.21 21.66
N SER A 370 23.93 -6.29 22.46
CA SER A 370 22.92 -7.35 22.48
C SER A 370 21.96 -7.31 21.29
N SER A 371 22.40 -6.87 20.12
CA SER A 371 21.62 -6.99 18.89
C SER A 371 21.79 -8.41 18.37
N LEU A 372 20.75 -9.25 18.54
CA LEU A 372 20.67 -10.54 17.87
C LEU A 372 20.87 -10.34 16.37
N SER A 373 21.64 -11.20 15.72
CA SER A 373 21.76 -11.17 14.26
C SER A 373 20.38 -11.40 13.63
N PRO A 374 20.09 -10.83 12.43
CA PRO A 374 18.81 -11.05 11.74
C PRO A 374 18.46 -12.52 11.59
N ILE A 375 19.45 -13.37 11.29
CA ILE A 375 19.26 -14.81 11.16
C ILE A 375 18.85 -15.49 12.48
N THR A 376 19.34 -15.03 13.63
CA THR A 376 18.91 -15.52 14.93
C THR A 376 17.49 -15.04 15.29
N MET A 377 17.09 -13.84 14.87
CA MET A 377 15.71 -13.38 15.03
C MET A 377 14.74 -14.23 14.19
N VAL A 378 15.11 -14.53 12.94
CA VAL A 378 14.34 -15.43 12.07
C VAL A 378 14.30 -16.86 12.62
N ALA A 379 15.40 -17.39 13.14
CA ALA A 379 15.42 -18.72 13.76
C ALA A 379 14.41 -18.83 14.92
N LYS A 380 14.38 -17.83 15.81
CA LYS A 380 13.39 -17.75 16.90
C LYS A 380 11.95 -17.66 16.39
N LEU A 381 11.72 -16.88 15.32
CA LEU A 381 10.41 -16.77 14.68
C LEU A 381 9.97 -18.11 14.08
N MET A 382 10.87 -18.82 13.38
CA MET A 382 10.58 -20.12 12.77
C MET A 382 10.35 -21.21 13.81
N ASP A 383 11.12 -21.23 14.89
CA ASP A 383 10.89 -22.18 15.99
C ASP A 383 9.53 -21.92 16.68
N GLY A 384 9.14 -20.64 16.82
CA GLY A 384 7.81 -20.24 17.27
C GLY A 384 6.71 -20.71 16.32
N PHE A 385 6.90 -20.50 15.01
CA PHE A 385 5.97 -20.95 13.97
C PHE A 385 5.82 -22.48 13.95
N LEU A 386 6.93 -23.22 14.00
CA LEU A 386 6.94 -24.68 14.08
C LEU A 386 6.18 -25.19 15.30
N ALA A 387 6.33 -24.53 16.46
CA ALA A 387 5.57 -24.88 17.66
C ALA A 387 4.06 -24.63 17.51
N GLU A 388 3.65 -23.60 16.77
CA GLU A 388 2.25 -23.26 16.51
C GLU A 388 1.58 -24.21 15.52
N VAL A 389 2.31 -24.67 14.49
CA VAL A 389 1.80 -25.64 13.50
C VAL A 389 1.96 -27.09 13.92
N ALA A 390 2.82 -27.39 14.91
CA ALA A 390 3.09 -28.74 15.41
C ALA A 390 1.85 -29.54 15.90
N PRO A 391 0.82 -28.92 16.50
CA PRO A 391 -0.40 -29.62 16.89
C PRO A 391 -1.31 -30.03 15.72
N ASP A 392 -1.07 -29.54 14.51
CA ASP A 392 -1.89 -29.85 13.34
C ASP A 392 -1.66 -31.30 12.89
N THR A 393 -2.66 -32.17 13.05
CA THR A 393 -2.59 -33.59 12.70
C THR A 393 -2.36 -33.87 11.22
N ASN A 394 -2.63 -32.88 10.38
CA ASN A 394 -2.46 -32.99 8.93
C ASN A 394 -1.03 -32.66 8.50
N LEU A 395 -0.23 -32.05 9.38
CA LEU A 395 1.18 -31.77 9.15
C LEU A 395 2.02 -33.07 9.19
N LYS A 396 2.48 -33.50 8.02
CA LYS A 396 3.30 -34.71 7.89
C LYS A 396 4.76 -34.48 8.32
N LEU A 397 5.36 -35.51 8.92
CA LEU A 397 6.74 -35.46 9.44
C LEU A 397 7.78 -34.97 8.43
N PRO A 398 7.78 -35.42 7.15
CA PRO A 398 8.77 -34.94 6.18
C PRO A 398 8.71 -33.42 5.97
N LYS A 399 7.50 -32.83 6.00
CA LYS A 399 7.29 -31.39 5.82
C LYS A 399 7.74 -30.60 7.05
N PHE A 400 7.43 -31.12 8.25
CA PHE A 400 7.93 -30.55 9.51
C PHE A 400 9.46 -30.55 9.57
N GLN A 401 10.09 -31.68 9.21
CA GLN A 401 11.56 -31.80 9.16
C GLN A 401 12.19 -30.90 8.12
N ALA A 402 11.62 -30.84 6.90
CA ALA A 402 12.11 -29.99 5.83
C ALA A 402 12.14 -28.52 6.29
N LEU A 403 11.05 -28.02 6.87
CA LEU A 403 10.98 -26.64 7.34
C LEU A 403 11.98 -26.34 8.48
N ALA A 404 12.12 -27.26 9.43
CA ALA A 404 13.09 -27.12 10.52
C ALA A 404 14.55 -27.10 10.03
N ALA A 405 14.85 -27.85 8.97
CA ALA A 405 16.20 -28.00 8.41
C ALA A 405 16.66 -26.81 7.56
N VAL A 406 15.75 -25.93 7.10
CA VAL A 406 16.12 -24.73 6.33
C VAL A 406 16.96 -23.75 7.16
N VAL A 407 16.66 -23.65 8.46
CA VAL A 407 17.41 -22.77 9.37
C VAL A 407 18.67 -23.49 9.88
N PRO A 408 19.88 -22.94 9.67
CA PRO A 408 21.13 -23.55 10.12
C PRO A 408 21.29 -23.60 11.64
N ASP A 409 22.07 -24.55 12.13
CA ASP A 409 22.30 -24.74 13.58
C ASP A 409 22.94 -23.51 14.25
N TYR A 410 23.89 -22.84 13.58
CA TYR A 410 24.54 -21.64 14.14
C TYR A 410 23.58 -20.46 14.35
N ALA A 411 22.42 -20.47 13.69
CA ALA A 411 21.39 -19.45 13.88
C ALA A 411 20.65 -19.61 15.22
N ARG A 412 20.72 -20.80 15.83
CA ARG A 412 20.11 -21.17 17.11
C ARG A 412 21.17 -21.18 18.22
N PRO A 413 21.41 -20.05 18.91
CA PRO A 413 22.30 -20.05 20.07
C PRO A 413 21.71 -20.84 21.26
N VAL A 414 20.39 -21.04 21.26
CA VAL A 414 19.65 -21.84 22.25
C VAL A 414 18.59 -22.64 21.50
N ASP A 415 18.58 -23.96 21.69
CA ASP A 415 17.71 -24.89 20.96
C ASP A 415 16.35 -25.14 21.64
N ASP A 416 16.07 -24.50 22.78
CA ASP A 416 14.82 -24.70 23.55
C ASP A 416 13.56 -24.53 22.69
N GLY A 417 13.60 -23.58 21.74
CA GLY A 417 12.51 -23.29 20.81
C GLY A 417 12.18 -24.47 19.90
N ILE A 418 13.18 -24.98 19.18
CA ILE A 418 13.01 -26.11 18.26
C ILE A 418 12.68 -27.41 19.02
N TYR A 419 13.31 -27.67 20.17
CA TYR A 419 12.98 -28.85 20.97
C TYR A 419 11.54 -28.81 21.50
N ARG A 420 11.04 -27.64 21.90
CA ARG A 420 9.64 -27.45 22.28
C ARG A 420 8.70 -27.78 21.11
N ALA A 421 9.01 -27.32 19.90
CA ALA A 421 8.20 -27.62 18.72
C ALA A 421 8.18 -29.14 18.42
N ILE A 422 9.34 -29.80 18.51
CA ILE A 422 9.46 -31.26 18.33
C ILE A 422 8.65 -32.01 19.38
N ASP A 423 8.75 -31.65 20.66
CA ASP A 423 8.01 -32.29 21.75
C ASP A 423 6.49 -32.20 21.55
N ILE A 424 5.99 -31.02 21.17
CA ILE A 424 4.57 -30.81 20.82
C ILE A 424 4.17 -31.70 19.64
N TYR A 425 4.97 -31.72 18.56
CA TYR A 425 4.69 -32.51 17.37
C TYR A 425 4.58 -34.00 17.69
N LEU A 426 5.57 -34.54 18.42
CA LEU A 426 5.62 -35.95 18.81
C LEU A 426 4.45 -36.34 19.71
N LYS A 427 4.10 -35.50 20.69
CA LYS A 427 2.96 -35.73 21.60
C LYS A 427 1.65 -35.92 20.85
N VAL A 428 1.39 -35.09 19.84
CA VAL A 428 0.13 -35.14 19.07
C VAL A 428 0.14 -36.29 18.03
N HIS A 429 1.23 -36.43 17.29
CA HIS A 429 1.27 -37.33 16.12
C HIS A 429 1.53 -38.80 16.47
N ILE A 430 2.26 -39.08 17.55
CA ILE A 430 2.49 -40.46 18.01
C ILE A 430 1.29 -40.97 18.80
N ALA A 431 0.64 -40.13 19.61
CA ALA A 431 -0.56 -40.51 20.36
C ALA A 431 -1.73 -40.92 19.43
N ASN A 432 -1.87 -40.26 18.28
CA ASN A 432 -2.90 -40.57 17.28
C ASN A 432 -2.63 -41.86 16.47
N ARG A 433 -1.36 -42.29 16.34
CA ARG A 433 -1.03 -43.60 15.74
C ARG A 433 -1.38 -44.78 16.66
N GLY A 434 -1.48 -44.55 17.97
CA GLY A 434 -1.88 -45.58 18.95
C GLY A 434 -3.39 -45.85 18.97
N HIS A 435 -4.23 -44.84 18.73
CA HIS A 435 -5.69 -44.96 18.81
C HIS A 435 -6.36 -45.53 17.55
N SER A 436 -5.70 -45.50 16.40
CA SER A 436 -6.21 -46.02 15.12
C SER A 436 -5.95 -47.52 14.90
N ARG A 437 -5.38 -48.24 15.89
CA ARG A 437 -5.03 -49.67 15.80
C ARG A 437 -5.96 -50.64 16.53
N PHE A 438 -7.08 -50.17 17.10
CA PHE A 438 -8.11 -51.07 17.62
C PHE A 438 -9.31 -51.08 16.68
N PRO A 439 -9.41 -52.04 15.74
CA PRO A 439 -10.69 -52.31 15.10
C PRO A 439 -11.64 -52.88 16.16
N SER A 440 -12.85 -52.32 16.23
CA SER A 440 -13.97 -52.88 16.98
C SER A 440 -14.53 -54.11 16.30
#